data_AF-A0A8J5IP95-F1
#
_entry.id   AF-A0A8J5IP95-F1
#
_cell.length_a   1.000
_cell.length_b   1.000
_cell.length_c   1.000
_cell.angle_alpha   90.00
_cell.angle_beta   90.00
_cell.angle_gamma   90.00
#
_symmetry.space_group_name_H-M   'P 1'
#
loop_
_entity.id
_entity.type
_entity.pdbx_description
1 polymer ?
#
loop_
_entity_poly.entity_id
_entity_poly.type
_entity_poly.pdbx_seq_one_letter_code
_entity_poly.pdbx_strand_id
1 'polypeptide(L)'
;MTEQPRYNHCDEEIQSDEESLHTLVVLMEQALRVFTYIYDPVDEILEDQIYPDVPVYLFSPSAILPKRKSSSVVGYDLAASHNCTIPPRRRAQIHTGIGMAIPWGSYG
;
A
#
# COMPACT_ATOMS: atom_id res chain seq x y z
N MET A 1 -2.45 39.76 59.30
CA MET A 1 -3.41 38.93 58.57
C MET A 1 -2.89 38.84 57.15
N THR A 2 -2.20 37.75 56.82
CA THR A 2 -1.50 37.55 55.54
C THR A 2 -2.14 36.34 54.87
N GLU A 3 -2.91 36.58 53.82
CA GLU A 3 -3.50 35.51 53.01
C GLU A 3 -2.42 34.88 52.12
N GLN A 4 -2.32 33.55 52.16
CA GLN A 4 -1.54 32.78 51.19
C GLN A 4 -2.41 32.45 49.97
N PRO A 5 -1.92 32.61 48.73
CA PRO A 5 -2.60 32.03 47.59
C PRO A 5 -2.33 30.52 47.54
N ARG A 6 -3.40 29.72 47.52
CA ARG A 6 -3.35 28.28 47.24
C ARG A 6 -2.94 28.10 45.78
N TYR A 7 -1.82 27.41 45.55
CA TYR A 7 -1.46 26.96 44.22
C TYR A 7 -2.34 25.74 43.90
N ASN A 8 -3.24 25.88 42.93
CA ASN A 8 -4.05 24.77 42.45
C ASN A 8 -3.14 23.77 41.73
N HIS A 9 -3.29 22.51 42.08
CA HIS A 9 -2.73 21.36 41.39
C HIS A 9 -3.38 21.28 40.01
N CYS A 10 -2.66 21.68 38.96
CA CYS A 10 -3.03 21.36 37.58
C CYS A 10 -2.42 19.99 37.27
N ASP A 11 -3.18 18.94 37.57
CA ASP A 11 -2.98 17.64 36.94
C ASP A 11 -3.63 17.73 35.56
N GLU A 12 -2.86 18.11 34.55
CA GLU A 12 -3.22 17.83 33.16
C GLU A 12 -2.37 16.63 32.70
N GLU A 13 -3.09 15.55 32.38
CA GLU A 13 -2.60 14.25 31.96
C GLU A 13 -1.64 14.38 30.77
N ILE A 14 -0.34 14.16 31.01
CA ILE A 14 0.63 13.91 29.96
C ILE A 14 0.47 12.45 29.55
N GLN A 15 -0.49 12.18 28.67
CA GLN A 15 -0.75 10.84 28.15
C GLN A 15 -1.11 10.93 26.66
N SER A 16 -0.21 11.46 25.83
CA SER A 16 -0.46 11.55 24.37
C SER A 16 0.76 11.51 23.43
N ASP A 17 1.98 11.21 23.90
CA ASP A 17 3.18 11.33 23.06
C ASP A 17 3.77 9.99 22.57
N GLU A 18 3.65 8.90 23.35
CA GLU A 18 4.26 7.60 23.02
C GLU A 18 3.54 6.88 21.85
N GLU A 19 2.20 6.95 21.77
CA GLU A 19 1.43 6.36 20.65
C GLU A 19 1.69 7.07 19.31
N SER A 20 1.91 8.38 19.34
CA SER A 20 2.19 9.18 18.14
C SER A 20 3.57 8.84 17.55
N LEU A 21 4.58 8.64 18.41
CA LEU A 21 5.92 8.26 17.98
C LEU A 21 5.95 6.83 17.43
N HIS A 22 5.25 5.89 18.07
CA HIS A 22 5.15 4.52 17.55
C HIS A 22 4.50 4.49 16.16
N THR A 23 3.43 5.26 15.96
CA THR A 23 2.75 5.37 14.67
C THR A 23 3.66 5.95 13.58
N LEU A 24 4.45 6.97 13.90
CA LEU A 24 5.43 7.56 12.98
C LEU A 24 6.56 6.58 12.61
N VAL A 25 7.09 5.83 13.58
CA VAL A 25 8.12 4.81 13.33
C VAL A 25 7.58 3.70 12.43
N VAL A 26 6.37 3.21 12.70
CA VAL A 26 5.73 2.19 11.86
C VAL A 26 5.49 2.69 10.45
N LEU A 27 5.02 3.94 10.29
CA LEU A 27 4.84 4.54 8.96
C LEU A 27 6.17 4.73 8.21
N MET A 28 7.24 5.12 8.91
CA MET A 28 8.57 5.25 8.31
C MET A 28 9.16 3.90 7.90
N GLU A 29 9.00 2.85 8.73
CA GLU A 29 9.43 1.49 8.39
C GLU A 29 8.64 0.92 7.20
N GLN A 30 7.33 1.16 7.16
CA GLN A 30 6.49 0.77 6.03
C GLN A 30 6.91 1.51 4.75
N ALA A 31 7.17 2.82 4.83
CA ALA A 31 7.64 3.61 3.71
C ALA A 31 9.03 3.16 3.21
N LEU A 32 9.96 2.84 4.12
CA LEU A 32 11.28 2.34 3.73
C LEU A 32 11.20 0.97 3.04
N ARG A 33 10.34 0.05 3.52
CA ARG A 33 10.14 -1.26 2.88
C ARG A 33 9.58 -1.13 1.47
N VAL A 34 8.65 -0.20 1.26
CA VAL A 34 8.14 0.13 -0.08
C VAL A 34 9.24 0.74 -0.94
N PHE A 35 10.07 1.62 -0.39
CA PHE A 35 11.15 2.27 -1.12
C PHE A 35 12.26 1.29 -1.53
N THR A 36 12.67 0.37 -0.66
CA THR A 36 13.66 -0.66 -0.98
C THR A 36 13.15 -1.65 -2.03
N TYR A 37 11.86 -1.99 -2.02
CA TYR A 37 11.25 -2.83 -3.06
C TYR A 37 11.28 -2.16 -4.45
N ILE A 38 11.23 -0.83 -4.50
CA ILE A 38 11.25 -0.07 -5.76
C ILE A 38 12.69 0.19 -6.23
N TYR A 39 13.69 0.09 -5.36
CA TYR A 39 15.10 0.32 -5.70
C TYR A 39 15.96 -0.92 -5.41
N ASP A 40 15.74 -2.00 -6.16
CA ASP A 40 16.74 -3.06 -6.30
C ASP A 40 17.49 -2.85 -7.63
N PRO A 41 18.80 -2.52 -7.62
CA PRO A 41 19.57 -2.32 -8.84
C PRO A 41 19.72 -3.66 -9.57
N VAL A 42 19.31 -3.68 -10.85
CA VAL A 42 19.44 -4.84 -11.74
C VAL A 42 20.91 -5.12 -11.97
N ASP A 43 21.44 -6.18 -11.40
CA ASP A 43 22.61 -6.89 -11.92
C ASP A 43 22.43 -8.39 -11.63
N GLU A 44 22.58 -9.20 -12.68
CA GLU A 44 22.40 -10.66 -12.75
C GLU A 44 20.96 -11.22 -12.68
N ILE A 45 20.45 -11.54 -13.88
CA ILE A 45 19.32 -12.43 -14.10
C ILE A 45 19.70 -13.81 -13.56
N LEU A 46 19.37 -14.08 -12.29
CA LEU A 46 19.38 -15.40 -11.69
C LEU A 46 18.05 -16.09 -12.02
N GLU A 47 18.14 -17.14 -12.82
CA GLU A 47 17.06 -18.07 -13.19
C GLU A 47 16.52 -18.83 -11.96
N ASP A 48 15.80 -18.15 -11.07
CA ASP A 48 14.71 -18.70 -10.23
C ASP A 48 14.09 -17.64 -9.29
N GLN A 49 14.19 -16.35 -9.65
CA GLN A 49 13.62 -15.27 -8.85
C GLN A 49 12.10 -15.42 -8.77
N ILE A 50 11.64 -15.95 -7.64
CA ILE A 50 10.29 -15.78 -7.12
C ILE A 50 10.08 -14.26 -7.09
N TYR A 51 9.51 -13.69 -8.15
CA TYR A 51 9.15 -12.28 -8.15
C TYR A 51 8.23 -12.08 -6.95
N PRO A 52 8.66 -11.29 -5.94
CA PRO A 52 7.80 -11.01 -4.81
C PRO A 52 6.51 -10.40 -5.33
N ASP A 53 5.36 -10.88 -4.82
CA ASP A 53 4.05 -10.46 -5.32
C ASP A 53 3.98 -8.94 -5.44
N VAL A 54 3.61 -8.45 -6.64
CA VAL A 54 3.48 -7.02 -6.94
C VAL A 54 2.53 -6.40 -5.91
N PRO A 55 2.94 -5.37 -5.14
CA PRO A 55 2.06 -4.75 -4.17
C PRO A 55 0.84 -4.14 -4.87
N VAL A 56 -0.36 -4.49 -4.39
CA VAL A 56 -1.63 -4.02 -4.94
C VAL A 56 -2.43 -3.25 -3.89
N TYR A 57 -2.89 -2.07 -4.26
CA TYR A 57 -3.84 -1.28 -3.48
C TYR A 57 -5.23 -1.38 -4.09
N LEU A 58 -6.25 -1.61 -3.25
CA LEU A 58 -7.65 -1.64 -3.68
C LEU A 58 -8.30 -0.28 -3.36
N PHE A 59 -8.74 0.45 -4.40
CA PHE A 59 -9.39 1.75 -4.25
C PHE A 59 -10.92 1.66 -4.10
N SER A 60 -11.51 0.47 -4.26
CA SER A 60 -12.95 0.29 -4.15
C SER A 60 -13.30 -1.06 -3.51
N PRO A 61 -14.45 -1.16 -2.79
CA PRO A 61 -14.89 -2.42 -2.17
C PRO A 61 -15.16 -3.56 -3.16
N SER A 62 -15.44 -3.23 -4.42
CA SER A 62 -15.71 -4.20 -5.49
C SER A 62 -14.47 -4.55 -6.32
N ALA A 63 -13.30 -3.97 -6.00
CA ALA A 63 -12.06 -4.33 -6.65
C ALA A 63 -11.60 -5.73 -6.19
N ILE A 64 -10.96 -6.46 -7.09
CA ILE A 64 -10.52 -7.84 -6.87
C ILE A 64 -9.01 -7.88 -6.99
N LEU A 65 -8.34 -8.54 -6.03
CA LEU A 65 -6.89 -8.74 -6.09
C LEU A 65 -6.51 -9.52 -7.37
N PRO A 66 -5.50 -9.04 -8.13
CA PRO A 66 -4.94 -9.79 -9.24
C PRO A 66 -4.49 -11.18 -8.81
N LYS A 67 -4.79 -12.19 -9.63
CA LYS A 67 -4.51 -13.59 -9.28
C LYS A 67 -3.68 -14.27 -10.36
N ARG A 68 -2.64 -14.98 -9.93
CA ARG A 68 -1.94 -15.96 -10.79
C ARG A 68 -2.66 -17.30 -10.72
N LYS A 69 -2.88 -17.94 -11.87
CA LYS A 69 -3.51 -19.27 -11.94
C LYS A 69 -2.58 -20.39 -11.42
N SER A 70 -1.27 -20.22 -11.58
CA SER A 70 -0.24 -21.13 -11.07
C SER A 70 1.11 -20.40 -10.98
N SER A 71 2.08 -21.02 -10.30
CA SER A 71 3.45 -20.51 -10.16
C SER A 71 4.21 -20.41 -11.48
N SER A 72 3.80 -21.17 -12.51
CA SER A 72 4.44 -21.20 -13.83
C SER A 72 3.87 -20.19 -14.83
N VAL A 73 2.81 -19.46 -14.48
CA VAL A 73 2.18 -18.47 -15.38
C VAL A 73 2.78 -17.09 -15.14
N VAL A 74 3.09 -16.40 -16.23
CA VAL A 74 3.79 -15.11 -16.26
C VAL A 74 2.91 -13.89 -15.99
N GLY A 75 1.59 -14.04 -16.02
CA GLY A 75 0.62 -12.94 -15.88
C GLY A 75 -0.33 -13.10 -14.71
N TYR A 76 -0.83 -11.97 -14.21
CA TYR A 76 -1.94 -11.92 -13.27
C TYR A 76 -3.25 -11.67 -14.04
N ASP A 77 -4.31 -12.40 -13.69
CA ASP A 77 -5.65 -12.11 -14.17
C ASP A 77 -6.17 -10.83 -13.50
N LEU A 78 -6.68 -9.89 -14.30
CA LEU A 78 -7.34 -8.67 -13.83
C LEU A 78 -8.85 -8.79 -13.99
N ALA A 79 -9.60 -8.15 -13.09
CA ALA A 79 -11.05 -8.12 -13.13
C ALA A 79 -11.59 -6.68 -13.16
N ALA A 80 -12.74 -6.51 -13.82
CA ALA A 80 -13.48 -5.26 -13.77
C ALA A 80 -14.07 -5.05 -12.37
N SER A 81 -14.04 -3.82 -11.85
CA SER A 81 -14.61 -3.49 -10.55
C SER A 81 -16.14 -3.32 -10.57
N HIS A 82 -16.75 -3.44 -11.76
CA HIS A 82 -18.18 -3.22 -11.98
C HIS A 82 -18.65 -3.94 -13.24
N ASN A 83 -19.97 -4.19 -13.31
CA ASN A 83 -20.59 -4.72 -14.51
C ASN A 83 -20.51 -3.68 -15.64
N CYS A 84 -20.09 -4.13 -16.83
CA CYS A 84 -20.03 -3.31 -18.01
C CYS A 84 -20.44 -4.11 -19.26
N THR A 85 -20.79 -3.41 -20.33
CA THR A 85 -21.06 -4.00 -21.64
C THR A 85 -20.28 -3.22 -22.67
N ILE A 86 -19.50 -3.92 -23.49
CA ILE A 86 -18.78 -3.31 -24.61
C ILE A 86 -19.57 -3.61 -25.88
N PRO A 87 -20.17 -2.60 -26.54
CA PRO A 87 -20.93 -2.83 -27.75
C PRO A 87 -20.04 -3.37 -28.88
N PRO A 88 -20.60 -4.13 -29.84
CA PRO A 88 -19.85 -4.61 -30.99
C PRO A 88 -19.11 -3.47 -31.71
N ARG A 89 -17.86 -3.73 -32.10
CA ARG A 89 -16.99 -2.79 -32.84
C ARG A 89 -16.67 -1.48 -32.09
N ARG A 90 -16.80 -1.47 -30.76
CA ARG A 90 -16.42 -0.32 -29.91
C ARG A 90 -15.27 -0.68 -28.98
N ARG A 91 -14.67 0.34 -28.38
CA ARG A 91 -13.67 0.24 -27.32
C ARG A 91 -14.17 1.01 -26.09
N ALA A 92 -13.83 0.52 -24.91
CA ALA A 92 -14.15 1.17 -23.63
C ALA A 92 -12.96 1.03 -22.68
N GLN A 93 -12.79 2.01 -21.81
CA GLN A 93 -11.89 1.91 -20.67
C GLN A 93 -12.68 1.38 -19.49
N ILE A 94 -12.30 0.21 -18.98
CA ILE A 94 -12.98 -0.44 -17.87
C ILE A 94 -12.11 -0.30 -16.63
N HIS A 95 -12.70 0.26 -15.57
CA HIS A 95 -12.02 0.41 -14.29
C HIS A 95 -11.86 -0.96 -13.60
N THR A 96 -10.65 -1.21 -13.12
CA THR A 96 -10.28 -2.36 -12.29
C THR A 96 -10.36 -2.03 -10.80
N GLY A 97 -10.31 -0.75 -10.44
CA GLY A 97 -10.37 -0.28 -9.05
C GLY A 97 -9.11 -0.60 -8.24
N ILE A 98 -7.98 -0.86 -8.90
CA ILE A 98 -6.70 -1.19 -8.26
C ILE A 98 -5.58 -0.22 -8.66
N GLY A 99 -4.59 -0.10 -7.79
CA GLY A 99 -3.27 0.46 -8.08
C GLY A 99 -2.22 -0.61 -7.86
N MET A 100 -1.17 -0.62 -8.69
CA MET A 100 -0.07 -1.59 -8.59
C MET A 100 1.26 -0.85 -8.51
N ALA A 101 2.12 -1.25 -7.57
CA ALA A 101 3.49 -0.77 -7.51
C ALA A 101 4.37 -1.69 -8.38
N ILE A 102 4.46 -1.37 -9.67
CA ILE A 102 5.25 -2.17 -10.61
C ILE A 102 6.73 -2.08 -10.21
N PRO A 103 7.44 -3.23 -10.09
CA PRO A 103 8.86 -3.25 -9.80
C PRO A 103 9.66 -2.42 -10.80
N TRP A 104 10.74 -1.81 -10.32
CA TRP A 104 11.61 -1.04 -11.19
C TRP A 104 12.25 -1.91 -12.29
N GLY A 105 12.48 -1.32 -13.45
CA GLY A 105 12.93 -2.03 -14.65
C GLY A 105 11.83 -2.85 -15.36
N SER A 106 10.59 -2.85 -14.85
CA SER A 106 9.45 -3.56 -15.43
C SER A 106 8.31 -2.62 -15.85
N TYR A 107 7.39 -3.10 -16.69
CA TYR A 107 6.14 -2.42 -17.04
C TYR A 107 4.96 -3.41 -17.03
N GLY A 108 3.73 -2.92 -16.90
CA GLY A 108 2.50 -3.71 -16.88
C GLY A 108 1.29 -2.96 -17.43
#